data_AF-A0A832ZPD4-F1
#
_entry.id   AF-A0A832ZPD4-F1
#
_cell.length_a   1.000
_cell.length_b   1.000
_cell.length_c   1.000
_cell.angle_alpha   90.00
_cell.angle_beta   90.00
_cell.angle_gamma   90.00
#
_symmetry.space_group_name_H-M   'P 1'
#
loop_
_entity.id
_entity.type
_entity.pdbx_description
1 polymer ?
#
loop_
_entity_poly.entity_id
_entity_poly.type
_entity_poly.pdbx_seq_one_letter_code
_entity_poly.pdbx_strand_id
1 'polypeptide(L)'
;MRNPKRIVILGAGGRDFHVFNMVFKDNPDYRVVAFTSTQIPGQEYRRYPASLAGRYYPQGIPIYPQEKLKTIIRAHAVDEVVLAYSDLTFDELGRIICEALASGVSFKIVGPRETMLDSIKPVIAITAVKTGAGKSTTSRTIVRELLARGFMPAVVRHPMAYGNLEKRKVVIIRNSRDLEEYDLTLEEREEFEPYIEIGVTVLAGVDYRLVLLEAERIGDIIV
;
A
#
# COMPACT_ATOMS: atom_id res chain seq x y z
N MET A 1 -25.80 13.98 16.28
CA MET A 1 -24.89 13.14 15.47
C MET A 1 -23.47 13.47 15.91
N ARG A 2 -22.63 12.47 16.16
CA ARG A 2 -21.23 12.69 16.54
C ARG A 2 -20.48 13.20 15.30
N ASN A 3 -19.68 14.25 15.43
CA ASN A 3 -18.81 14.66 14.33
C ASN A 3 -17.78 13.55 14.06
N PRO A 4 -17.48 13.24 12.79
CA PRO A 4 -16.46 12.24 12.46
C PRO A 4 -15.10 12.68 12.99
N LYS A 5 -14.35 11.74 13.56
CA LYS A 5 -12.96 11.97 14.00
C LYS A 5 -12.10 12.31 12.80
N ARG A 6 -11.42 13.45 12.85
CA ARG A 6 -10.50 13.90 11.80
C ARG A 6 -9.15 13.27 12.01
N ILE A 7 -8.63 12.57 11.00
CA ILE A 7 -7.38 11.85 11.11
C ILE A 7 -6.41 12.22 9.98
N VAL A 8 -5.12 12.18 10.30
CA VAL A 8 -4.04 12.21 9.32
C VAL A 8 -3.33 10.86 9.33
N ILE A 9 -3.09 10.30 8.14
CA ILE A 9 -2.39 9.02 7.99
C ILE A 9 -0.95 9.30 7.56
N LEU A 10 0.01 8.93 8.40
CA LEU A 10 1.42 9.02 8.07
C LEU A 10 1.84 7.83 7.23
N GLY A 11 2.47 8.09 6.09
CA GLY A 11 2.73 7.07 5.09
C GLY A 11 4.05 7.21 4.36
N ALA A 12 4.30 6.20 3.55
CA ALA A 12 5.46 6.09 2.67
C ALA A 12 5.05 5.59 1.26
N GLY A 13 3.78 5.79 0.87
CA GLY A 13 3.29 5.46 -0.47
C GLY A 13 3.05 3.96 -0.72
N GLY A 14 2.36 3.30 0.20
CA GLY A 14 1.92 1.91 0.05
C GLY A 14 0.90 1.53 1.11
N ARG A 15 1.38 1.17 2.31
CA ARG A 15 0.53 0.67 3.41
C ARG A 15 -0.45 1.72 3.94
N ASP A 16 -0.14 3.01 3.86
CA ASP A 16 -1.04 4.12 4.14
C ASP A 16 -2.33 4.08 3.32
N PHE A 17 -2.24 3.88 2.01
CA PHE A 17 -3.43 3.73 1.16
C PHE A 17 -4.20 2.46 1.48
N HIS A 18 -3.51 1.37 1.78
CA HIS A 18 -4.16 0.12 2.21
C HIS A 18 -4.91 0.27 3.54
N VAL A 19 -4.29 0.92 4.53
CA VAL A 19 -4.91 1.24 5.83
C VAL A 19 -6.15 2.12 5.63
N PHE A 20 -6.05 3.14 4.77
CA PHE A 20 -7.21 3.95 4.41
C PHE A 20 -8.34 3.11 3.81
N ASN A 21 -8.03 2.31 2.78
CA ASN A 21 -9.02 1.50 2.07
C ASN A 21 -9.73 0.48 2.97
N MET A 22 -9.01 -0.11 3.92
CA MET A 22 -9.54 -1.14 4.79
C MET A 22 -10.31 -0.61 5.99
N VAL A 23 -9.86 0.49 6.59
CA VAL A 23 -10.35 0.93 7.91
C VAL A 23 -11.19 2.20 7.84
N PHE A 24 -10.84 3.13 6.93
CA PHE A 24 -11.32 4.51 7.02
C PHE A 24 -12.16 4.97 5.81
N LYS A 25 -12.01 4.35 4.64
CA LYS A 25 -12.61 4.79 3.38
C LYS A 25 -14.13 4.93 3.46
N ASP A 26 -14.81 3.89 3.92
CA ASP A 26 -16.28 3.83 3.98
C ASP A 26 -16.84 3.97 5.40
N ASN A 27 -15.99 4.31 6.38
CA ASN A 27 -16.35 4.44 7.78
C ASN A 27 -16.83 5.88 8.09
N PRO A 28 -18.13 6.10 8.38
CA PRO A 28 -18.67 7.43 8.63
C PRO A 28 -18.20 8.06 9.94
N ASP A 29 -17.61 7.29 10.85
CA ASP A 29 -17.10 7.80 12.13
C ASP A 29 -15.75 8.52 11.97
N TYR A 30 -15.13 8.45 10.79
CA TYR A 30 -13.81 9.00 10.52
C TYR A 30 -13.80 9.91 9.28
N ARG A 31 -12.87 10.87 9.29
CA ARG A 31 -12.56 11.73 8.15
C ARG A 31 -11.06 11.84 7.99
N VAL A 32 -10.50 11.23 6.95
CA VAL A 32 -9.08 11.39 6.61
C VAL A 32 -8.86 12.74 5.94
N VAL A 33 -8.18 13.66 6.62
CA VAL A 33 -7.98 15.02 6.11
C VAL A 33 -6.77 15.14 5.20
N ALA A 34 -5.75 14.30 5.42
CA ALA A 34 -4.54 14.23 4.61
C ALA A 34 -3.81 12.89 4.81
N PHE A 35 -2.99 12.54 3.82
CA PHE A 35 -1.86 11.65 3.99
C PHE A 35 -0.58 12.47 4.16
N THR A 36 0.45 11.89 4.78
CA THR A 36 1.82 12.38 4.65
C THR A 36 2.72 11.39 3.92
N SER A 37 3.78 11.88 3.29
CA SER A 37 4.81 11.08 2.64
C SER A 37 6.20 11.47 3.17
N THR A 38 7.05 10.47 3.43
CA THR A 38 8.44 10.64 3.90
C THR A 38 9.49 10.11 2.92
N GLN A 39 9.13 9.13 2.08
CA GLN A 39 10.11 8.34 1.33
C GLN A 39 10.04 8.52 -0.18
N ILE A 40 8.98 9.15 -0.70
CA ILE A 40 8.76 9.21 -2.15
C ILE A 40 8.91 10.64 -2.68
N PRO A 41 10.03 10.95 -3.38
CA PRO A 41 10.17 12.17 -4.16
C PRO A 41 9.04 12.32 -5.18
N GLY A 42 8.47 13.52 -5.29
CA GLY A 42 7.45 13.85 -6.30
C GLY A 42 6.02 13.37 -6.01
N GLN A 43 5.77 12.71 -4.87
CA GLN A 43 4.40 12.44 -4.40
C GLN A 43 3.82 13.56 -3.52
N GLU A 44 4.68 14.45 -3.03
CA GLU A 44 4.27 15.59 -2.23
C GLU A 44 3.34 16.51 -3.02
N TYR A 45 2.33 17.05 -2.34
CA TYR A 45 1.31 17.95 -2.89
C TYR A 45 0.40 17.33 -3.96
N ARG A 46 0.52 16.02 -4.20
CA ARG A 46 -0.46 15.25 -4.99
C ARG A 46 -1.68 14.90 -4.14
N ARG A 47 -2.63 14.19 -4.75
CA ARG A 47 -3.83 13.71 -4.10
C ARG A 47 -3.97 12.21 -4.31
N TYR A 48 -4.37 11.50 -3.25
CA TYR A 48 -5.03 10.22 -3.42
C TYR A 48 -6.34 10.47 -4.19
N PRO A 49 -6.51 9.85 -5.37
CA PRO A 49 -7.51 10.29 -6.34
C PRO A 49 -8.94 10.04 -5.87
N ALA A 50 -9.86 10.94 -6.25
CA ALA A 50 -11.28 10.86 -5.88
C ALA A 50 -11.92 9.53 -6.31
N SER A 51 -11.53 9.00 -7.48
CA SER A 51 -12.03 7.73 -8.02
C SER A 51 -11.69 6.52 -7.12
N LEU A 52 -10.61 6.60 -6.33
CA LEU A 52 -10.21 5.56 -5.39
C LEU A 52 -10.66 5.87 -3.96
N ALA A 53 -10.82 7.16 -3.62
CA ALA A 53 -11.11 7.63 -2.28
C ALA A 53 -12.56 7.36 -1.81
N GLY A 54 -13.49 7.10 -2.73
CA GLY A 54 -14.88 6.76 -2.39
C GLY A 54 -15.75 7.99 -2.11
N ARG A 55 -17.04 7.75 -1.81
CA ARG A 55 -18.11 8.76 -1.82
C ARG A 55 -17.88 9.95 -0.88
N TYR A 56 -17.17 9.75 0.23
CA TYR A 56 -16.92 10.81 1.19
C TYR A 56 -15.85 11.80 0.67
N TYR A 57 -15.04 11.44 -0.31
CA TYR A 57 -13.87 12.22 -0.74
C TYR A 57 -13.94 12.59 -2.23
N PRO A 58 -14.93 13.40 -2.66
CA PRO A 58 -15.15 13.73 -4.08
C PRO A 58 -14.01 14.54 -4.72
N GLN A 59 -13.13 15.14 -3.91
CA GLN A 59 -11.95 15.87 -4.36
C GLN A 59 -10.64 15.08 -4.14
N GLY A 60 -10.74 13.80 -3.74
CA GLY A 60 -9.60 13.03 -3.26
C GLY A 60 -9.07 13.55 -1.91
N ILE A 61 -7.95 12.99 -1.48
CA ILE A 61 -7.32 13.32 -0.19
C ILE A 61 -5.91 13.87 -0.47
N PRO A 62 -5.55 15.06 0.05
CA PRO A 62 -4.23 15.63 -0.20
C PRO A 62 -3.11 14.82 0.47
N ILE A 63 -1.95 14.81 -0.17
CA ILE A 63 -0.72 14.18 0.31
C ILE A 63 0.30 15.30 0.54
N TYR A 64 0.84 15.40 1.75
CA TYR A 64 1.79 16.44 2.13
C TYR A 64 3.13 15.84 2.60
N PRO A 65 4.22 16.63 2.59
CA PRO A 65 5.44 16.24 3.30
C PRO A 65 5.15 16.02 4.79
N GLN A 66 5.80 15.04 5.43
CA GLN A 66 5.59 14.75 6.86
C GLN A 66 5.99 15.92 7.76
N GLU A 67 6.92 16.77 7.35
CA GLU A 67 7.34 17.99 8.07
C GLU A 67 6.18 18.99 8.24
N LYS A 68 5.10 18.85 7.45
CA LYS A 68 3.89 19.65 7.57
C LYS A 68 2.92 19.13 8.64
N LEU A 69 3.23 18.03 9.33
CA LEU A 69 2.32 17.36 10.28
C LEU A 69 1.70 18.35 11.30
N LYS A 70 2.52 19.15 11.98
CA LYS A 70 2.03 20.15 12.96
C LYS A 70 1.09 21.17 12.32
N THR A 71 1.40 21.62 11.11
CA THR A 71 0.58 22.57 10.36
C THR A 71 -0.75 21.95 9.97
N ILE A 72 -0.75 20.70 9.51
CA ILE A 72 -1.95 19.94 9.14
C ILE A 72 -2.85 19.74 10.37
N ILE A 73 -2.25 19.32 11.50
CA ILE A 73 -2.98 19.12 12.77
C ILE A 73 -3.75 20.37 13.16
N ARG A 74 -3.08 21.53 13.15
CA ARG A 74 -3.69 22.82 13.50
C ARG A 74 -4.73 23.27 12.48
N ALA A 75 -4.41 23.22 11.18
CA ALA A 75 -5.28 23.73 10.13
C ALA A 75 -6.59 22.93 10.00
N HIS A 76 -6.54 21.62 10.28
CA HIS A 76 -7.69 20.74 10.11
C HIS A 76 -8.36 20.31 11.43
N ALA A 77 -7.84 20.74 12.58
CA ALA A 77 -8.27 20.28 13.91
C ALA A 77 -8.32 18.74 13.95
N VAL A 78 -7.17 18.12 13.69
CA VAL A 78 -7.01 16.66 13.71
C VAL A 78 -7.20 16.14 15.13
N ASP A 79 -7.87 14.99 15.27
CA ASP A 79 -8.10 14.30 16.54
C ASP A 79 -7.08 13.17 16.76
N GLU A 80 -6.65 12.49 15.69
CA GLU A 80 -5.79 11.31 15.75
C GLU A 80 -4.79 11.25 14.58
N VAL A 81 -3.54 10.89 14.88
CA VAL A 81 -2.48 10.59 13.91
C VAL A 81 -2.34 9.08 13.80
N VAL A 82 -2.42 8.56 12.58
CA VAL A 82 -2.30 7.12 12.29
C VAL A 82 -0.98 6.84 11.60
N LEU A 83 -0.10 6.06 12.21
CA LEU A 83 1.14 5.63 11.58
C LEU A 83 0.90 4.38 10.71
N ALA A 84 1.25 4.47 9.42
CA ALA A 84 1.01 3.41 8.44
C ALA A 84 2.23 3.07 7.56
N TYR A 85 3.46 3.32 8.03
CA TYR A 85 4.68 2.85 7.37
C TYR A 85 5.62 2.16 8.38
N SER A 86 6.61 1.44 7.85
CA SER A 86 7.58 0.64 8.61
C SER A 86 9.01 1.14 8.38
N ASP A 87 10.02 0.32 8.72
CA ASP A 87 11.44 0.67 8.60
C ASP A 87 11.83 1.88 9.47
N LEU A 88 11.29 1.91 10.69
CA LEU A 88 11.59 2.89 11.71
C LEU A 88 12.36 2.22 12.85
N THR A 89 13.39 2.91 13.33
CA THR A 89 13.98 2.63 14.64
C THR A 89 13.00 3.00 15.75
N PHE A 90 13.20 2.43 16.94
CA PHE A 90 12.41 2.80 18.12
C PHE A 90 12.51 4.30 18.44
N ASP A 91 13.66 4.93 18.21
CA ASP A 91 13.86 6.36 18.43
C ASP A 91 13.06 7.21 17.45
N GLU A 92 13.04 6.85 16.17
CA GLU A 92 12.22 7.55 15.17
C GLU A 92 10.73 7.40 15.45
N LEU A 93 10.28 6.18 15.78
CA LEU A 93 8.91 5.95 16.23
C LEU A 93 8.56 6.79 17.47
N GLY A 94 9.45 6.83 18.45
CA GLY A 94 9.29 7.64 19.67
C GLY A 94 9.17 9.13 19.35
N ARG A 95 10.00 9.66 18.44
CA ARG A 95 9.92 11.06 17.99
C ARG A 95 8.57 11.39 17.35
N ILE A 96 8.05 10.52 16.49
CA ILE A 96 6.75 10.71 15.83
C ILE A 96 5.61 10.71 16.86
N ILE A 97 5.64 9.78 17.82
CA ILE A 97 4.66 9.72 18.91
C ILE A 97 4.70 11.00 19.74
N CYS A 98 5.89 11.42 20.17
CA CYS A 98 6.08 12.65 20.94
C CYS A 98 5.58 13.89 20.17
N GLU A 99 5.84 13.98 18.86
CA GLU A 99 5.36 15.08 18.02
C GLU A 99 3.83 15.15 17.94
N ALA A 100 3.17 14.00 17.75
CA ALA A 100 1.71 13.91 17.74
C ALA A 100 1.12 14.32 19.11
N LEU A 101 1.61 13.72 20.20
CA LEU A 101 1.12 14.01 21.55
C LEU A 101 1.37 15.47 21.96
N ALA A 102 2.53 16.02 21.65
CA ALA A 102 2.85 17.44 21.91
C ALA A 102 1.96 18.41 21.09
N SER A 103 1.38 17.93 20.00
CA SER A 103 0.39 18.67 19.20
C SER A 103 -1.05 18.50 19.71
N GLY A 104 -1.25 17.74 20.81
CA GLY A 104 -2.53 17.57 21.49
C GLY A 104 -3.45 16.51 20.89
N VAL A 105 -2.93 15.63 20.02
CA VAL A 105 -3.73 14.62 19.30
C VAL A 105 -3.40 13.21 19.75
N SER A 106 -4.35 12.29 19.57
CA SER A 106 -4.11 10.86 19.83
C SER A 106 -3.19 10.26 18.78
N PHE A 107 -2.56 9.15 19.11
CA PHE A 107 -1.71 8.39 18.19
C PHE A 107 -2.21 6.94 18.08
N LYS A 108 -2.32 6.42 16.86
CA LYS A 108 -2.79 5.06 16.57
C LYS A 108 -1.83 4.33 15.62
N ILE A 109 -1.59 3.06 15.91
CA ILE A 109 -1.05 2.09 14.96
C ILE A 109 -2.16 1.10 14.67
N VAL A 110 -2.47 0.90 13.39
CA VAL A 110 -3.54 -0.02 12.98
C VAL A 110 -3.01 -1.46 12.98
N GLY A 111 -3.71 -2.34 13.70
CA GLY A 111 -3.35 -3.74 13.85
C GLY A 111 -3.64 -4.57 12.59
N PRO A 112 -2.94 -5.70 12.39
CA PRO A 112 -3.09 -6.53 11.19
C PRO A 112 -4.52 -7.06 10.98
N ARG A 113 -5.24 -7.40 12.05
CA ARG A 113 -6.63 -7.87 11.96
C ARG A 113 -7.60 -6.86 11.35
N GLU A 114 -7.30 -5.56 11.43
CA GLU A 114 -8.11 -4.50 10.82
C GLU A 114 -7.81 -4.35 9.32
N THR A 115 -6.69 -4.87 8.83
CA THR A 115 -6.18 -4.60 7.47
C THR A 115 -5.93 -5.83 6.61
N MET A 116 -5.79 -7.01 7.20
CA MET A 116 -5.55 -8.24 6.45
C MET A 116 -6.79 -8.59 5.62
N LEU A 117 -6.55 -9.11 4.43
CA LEU A 117 -7.57 -9.64 3.54
C LEU A 117 -7.59 -11.16 3.66
N ASP A 118 -8.78 -11.73 3.71
CA ASP A 118 -8.96 -13.18 3.65
C ASP A 118 -9.00 -13.62 2.19
N SER A 119 -8.21 -14.66 1.89
CA SER A 119 -8.11 -15.26 0.56
C SER A 119 -8.89 -16.58 0.52
N ILE A 120 -9.59 -16.84 -0.59
CA ILE A 120 -10.21 -18.15 -0.86
C ILE A 120 -9.22 -19.17 -1.42
N LYS A 121 -8.02 -18.71 -1.81
CA LYS A 121 -6.90 -19.53 -2.28
C LYS A 121 -5.81 -19.64 -1.20
N PRO A 122 -5.04 -20.74 -1.16
CA PRO A 122 -3.83 -20.82 -0.34
C PRO A 122 -2.87 -19.66 -0.66
N VAL A 123 -2.25 -19.09 0.38
CA VAL A 123 -1.30 -17.98 0.26
C VAL A 123 0.04 -18.38 0.87
N ILE A 124 1.13 -18.20 0.11
CA ILE A 124 2.50 -18.38 0.58
C ILE A 124 3.15 -17.00 0.68
N ALA A 125 3.18 -16.40 1.86
CA ALA A 125 3.78 -15.08 2.04
C ALA A 125 5.31 -15.18 2.24
N ILE A 126 6.09 -14.59 1.32
CA ILE A 126 7.56 -14.49 1.46
C ILE A 126 7.94 -13.17 2.13
N THR A 127 8.19 -13.22 3.44
CA THR A 127 8.59 -12.06 4.25
C THR A 127 10.08 -12.07 4.57
N ALA A 128 10.64 -10.90 4.91
CA ALA A 128 12.00 -10.82 5.45
C ALA A 128 12.13 -9.62 6.40
N VAL A 129 13.10 -9.72 7.31
CA VAL A 129 13.40 -8.69 8.31
C VAL A 129 14.08 -7.44 7.74
N LYS A 130 14.67 -7.53 6.54
CA LYS A 130 15.35 -6.40 5.87
C LYS A 130 15.31 -6.54 4.34
N THR A 131 15.45 -5.42 3.65
CA THR A 131 15.73 -5.38 2.21
C THR A 131 17.07 -6.07 1.90
N GLY A 132 17.17 -6.73 0.74
CA GLY A 132 18.36 -7.50 0.36
C GLY A 132 18.49 -8.90 0.98
N ALA A 133 17.58 -9.31 1.87
CA ALA A 133 17.60 -10.63 2.52
C ALA A 133 17.16 -11.81 1.62
N GLY A 134 17.14 -11.65 0.29
CA GLY A 134 16.89 -12.75 -0.66
C GLY A 134 15.43 -13.07 -0.99
N LYS A 135 14.45 -12.23 -0.59
CA LYS A 135 13.00 -12.45 -0.86
C LYS A 135 12.71 -12.81 -2.32
N SER A 136 13.23 -12.04 -3.27
CA SER A 136 12.94 -12.24 -4.71
C SER A 136 13.52 -13.56 -5.22
N THR A 137 14.70 -13.97 -4.73
CA THR A 137 15.30 -15.27 -5.06
C THR A 137 14.48 -16.42 -4.48
N THR A 138 14.11 -16.36 -3.20
CA THR A 138 13.27 -17.38 -2.56
C THR A 138 11.91 -17.51 -3.22
N SER A 139 11.25 -16.38 -3.51
CA SER A 139 9.96 -16.33 -4.20
C SER A 139 10.03 -17.03 -5.56
N ARG A 140 11.02 -16.70 -6.40
CA ARG A 140 11.19 -17.36 -7.72
C ARG A 140 11.47 -18.86 -7.61
N THR A 141 12.20 -19.31 -6.59
CA THR A 141 12.42 -20.74 -6.34
C THR A 141 11.10 -21.44 -6.01
N ILE A 142 10.28 -20.86 -5.13
CA ILE A 142 8.95 -21.41 -4.77
C ILE A 142 8.05 -21.45 -6.01
N VAL A 143 8.02 -20.38 -6.79
CA VAL A 143 7.20 -20.31 -8.01
C VAL A 143 7.58 -21.41 -9.01
N ARG A 144 8.87 -21.66 -9.25
CA ARG A 144 9.32 -22.75 -10.13
C ARG A 144 8.92 -24.12 -9.59
N GLU A 145 9.01 -24.33 -8.29
CA GLU A 145 8.62 -25.58 -7.66
C GLU A 145 7.10 -25.83 -7.77
N LEU A 146 6.28 -24.79 -7.59
CA LEU A 146 4.82 -24.89 -7.78
C LEU A 146 4.47 -25.26 -9.22
N LEU A 147 5.12 -24.63 -10.20
CA LEU A 147 4.96 -24.98 -11.61
C LEU A 147 5.38 -26.42 -11.91
N ALA A 148 6.52 -26.88 -11.37
CA ALA A 148 7.00 -28.25 -11.56
C ALA A 148 6.01 -29.29 -10.99
N ARG A 149 5.20 -28.90 -9.99
CA ARG A 149 4.13 -29.71 -9.41
C ARG A 149 2.78 -29.57 -10.12
N GLY A 150 2.70 -28.75 -11.17
CA GLY A 150 1.49 -28.54 -11.98
C GLY A 150 0.50 -27.52 -11.42
N PHE A 151 0.88 -26.71 -10.43
CA PHE A 151 0.06 -25.59 -9.95
C PHE A 151 0.29 -24.34 -10.79
N MET A 152 -0.73 -23.49 -10.90
CA MET A 152 -0.61 -22.15 -11.47
C MET A 152 -0.48 -21.10 -10.37
N PRO A 153 0.74 -20.63 -10.02
CA PRO A 153 0.91 -19.56 -9.06
C PRO A 153 0.46 -18.20 -9.62
N ALA A 154 -0.20 -17.40 -8.78
CA ALA A 154 -0.43 -15.97 -9.02
C ALA A 154 0.52 -15.17 -8.13
N VAL A 155 1.52 -14.52 -8.73
CA VAL A 155 2.54 -13.77 -7.98
C VAL A 155 2.02 -12.37 -7.68
N VAL A 156 1.93 -12.00 -6.41
CA VAL A 156 1.53 -10.65 -5.99
C VAL A 156 2.74 -9.90 -5.47
N ARG A 157 3.09 -8.81 -6.14
CA ARG A 157 4.19 -7.92 -5.71
C ARG A 157 3.63 -6.65 -5.08
N HIS A 158 4.42 -6.07 -4.19
CA HIS A 158 4.13 -4.76 -3.63
C HIS A 158 4.14 -3.73 -4.78
N PRO A 159 3.09 -2.91 -4.95
CA PRO A 159 3.14 -1.81 -5.89
C PRO A 159 4.13 -0.77 -5.35
N MET A 160 4.95 -0.21 -6.22
CA MET A 160 5.52 1.08 -5.88
C MET A 160 4.45 2.12 -6.26
N ALA A 161 3.92 2.87 -5.29
CA ALA A 161 2.86 3.85 -5.55
C ALA A 161 3.41 5.13 -6.21
N TYR A 162 4.24 4.99 -7.24
CA TYR A 162 4.70 6.09 -8.10
C TYR A 162 3.70 6.34 -9.24
N GLY A 163 3.73 7.55 -9.81
CA GLY A 163 2.97 7.85 -11.04
C GLY A 163 1.47 7.95 -10.82
N ASN A 164 0.67 7.52 -11.80
CA ASN A 164 -0.80 7.68 -11.77
C ASN A 164 -1.47 6.54 -10.97
N LEU A 165 -1.90 6.83 -9.74
CA LEU A 165 -2.53 5.85 -8.85
C LEU A 165 -3.82 5.23 -9.42
N GLU A 166 -4.58 5.96 -10.26
CA GLU A 166 -5.81 5.43 -10.87
C GLU A 166 -5.49 4.36 -11.91
N LYS A 167 -4.50 4.62 -12.77
CA LYS A 167 -4.00 3.63 -13.74
C LYS A 167 -3.36 2.42 -13.07
N ARG A 168 -2.86 2.60 -11.85
CA ARG A 168 -2.16 1.58 -11.06
C ARG A 168 -3.01 0.97 -9.95
N LYS A 169 -4.34 1.08 -10.06
CA LYS A 169 -5.28 0.46 -9.12
C LYS A 169 -5.06 -1.04 -9.05
N VAL A 170 -5.00 -1.68 -10.22
CA VAL A 170 -4.64 -3.08 -10.44
C VAL A 170 -3.73 -3.12 -11.67
N VAL A 171 -2.61 -3.80 -11.55
CA VAL A 171 -1.60 -4.02 -12.57
C VAL A 171 -1.50 -5.52 -12.77
N ILE A 172 -1.67 -5.99 -14.01
CA ILE A 172 -1.58 -7.41 -14.35
C ILE A 172 -0.64 -7.56 -15.53
N ILE A 173 0.49 -8.23 -15.31
CA ILE A 173 1.55 -8.40 -16.29
C ILE A 173 1.65 -9.89 -16.60
N ARG A 174 1.21 -10.28 -17.79
CA ARG A 174 1.20 -11.66 -18.27
C ARG A 174 2.35 -11.95 -19.21
N ASN A 175 2.82 -10.92 -19.91
CA ASN A 175 3.83 -11.03 -20.95
C ASN A 175 4.62 -9.71 -21.04
N SER A 176 5.67 -9.71 -21.87
CA SER A 176 6.57 -8.56 -22.01
C SER A 176 5.91 -7.30 -22.56
N ARG A 177 4.82 -7.41 -23.33
CA ARG A 177 4.09 -6.23 -23.85
C ARG A 177 3.35 -5.49 -22.74
N ASP A 178 2.84 -6.23 -21.75
CA ASP A 178 2.12 -5.65 -20.62
C ASP A 178 3.04 -4.77 -19.75
N LEU A 179 4.37 -4.99 -19.78
CA LEU A 179 5.36 -4.18 -19.05
C LEU A 179 5.39 -2.71 -19.52
N GLU A 180 4.99 -2.45 -20.76
CA GLU A 180 4.99 -1.10 -21.35
C GLU A 180 3.70 -0.33 -21.05
N GLU A 181 2.64 -0.99 -20.56
CA GLU A 181 1.31 -0.40 -20.39
C GLU A 181 1.20 0.47 -19.11
N TYR A 182 1.99 0.16 -18.07
CA TYR A 182 1.78 0.69 -16.72
C TYR A 182 2.81 1.74 -16.26
N ASP A 183 3.67 2.23 -17.16
CA ASP A 183 4.74 3.22 -16.85
C ASP A 183 5.57 2.76 -15.63
N LEU A 184 6.01 1.50 -15.69
CA LEU A 184 6.74 0.84 -14.61
C LEU A 184 8.11 1.49 -14.39
N THR A 185 8.50 1.64 -13.13
CA THR A 185 9.86 2.08 -12.82
C THR A 185 10.87 0.98 -13.16
N LEU A 186 12.15 1.33 -13.25
CA LEU A 186 13.22 0.35 -13.44
C LEU A 186 13.21 -0.72 -12.33
N GLU A 187 13.04 -0.30 -11.07
CA GLU A 187 12.97 -1.21 -9.92
C GLU A 187 11.80 -2.20 -10.02
N GLU A 188 10.64 -1.73 -10.49
CA GLU A 188 9.49 -2.61 -10.69
C GLU A 188 9.72 -3.61 -11.83
N ARG A 189 10.36 -3.18 -12.92
CA ARG A 189 10.72 -4.06 -14.03
C ARG A 189 11.70 -5.14 -13.59
N GLU A 190 12.75 -4.78 -12.86
CA GLU A 190 13.72 -5.73 -12.28
C GLU A 190 13.05 -6.78 -11.38
N GLU A 191 11.95 -6.39 -10.71
CA GLU A 191 11.18 -7.28 -9.85
C GLU A 191 10.15 -8.14 -10.62
N PHE A 192 9.61 -7.66 -11.74
CA PHE A 192 8.51 -8.31 -12.48
C PHE A 192 8.99 -9.18 -13.64
N GLU A 193 9.92 -8.68 -14.46
CA GLU A 193 10.45 -9.37 -15.66
C GLU A 193 10.88 -10.83 -15.39
N PRO A 194 11.60 -11.13 -14.29
CA PRO A 194 12.02 -12.50 -14.01
C PRO A 194 10.87 -13.50 -13.85
N TYR A 195 9.68 -13.06 -13.43
CA TYR A 195 8.51 -13.96 -13.34
C TYR A 195 7.86 -14.17 -14.70
N ILE A 196 7.88 -13.15 -15.56
CA ILE A 196 7.41 -13.27 -16.95
C ILE A 196 8.28 -14.24 -17.73
N GLU A 197 9.60 -14.20 -17.52
CA GLU A 197 10.54 -15.18 -18.09
C GLU A 197 10.30 -16.62 -17.59
N ILE A 198 9.83 -16.78 -16.34
CA ILE A 198 9.41 -18.08 -15.78
C ILE A 198 8.05 -18.52 -16.36
N GLY A 199 7.30 -17.63 -17.01
CA GLY A 199 6.00 -17.91 -17.60
C GLY A 199 4.83 -17.73 -16.62
N VAL A 200 4.97 -16.84 -15.64
CA VAL A 200 3.96 -16.63 -14.58
C VAL A 200 3.44 -15.20 -14.61
N THR A 201 2.12 -15.04 -14.37
CA THR A 201 1.50 -13.72 -14.27
C THR A 201 1.87 -13.04 -12.96
N VAL A 202 2.29 -11.78 -13.06
CA VAL A 202 2.53 -10.90 -11.91
C VAL A 202 1.35 -9.95 -11.76
N LEU A 203 0.84 -9.83 -10.54
CA LEU A 203 -0.10 -8.80 -10.14
C LEU A 203 0.55 -7.83 -9.16
N ALA A 204 0.18 -6.56 -9.29
CA ALA A 204 0.49 -5.51 -8.34
C ALA A 204 -0.66 -4.51 -8.34
N GLY A 205 -0.62 -3.51 -7.47
CA GLY A 205 -1.56 -2.39 -7.53
C GLY A 205 -1.91 -1.84 -6.16
N VAL A 206 -2.33 -0.58 -6.13
CA VAL A 206 -2.59 0.15 -4.88
C VAL A 206 -3.90 -0.23 -4.20
N ASP A 207 -4.77 -0.99 -4.87
CA ASP A 207 -6.02 -1.54 -4.31
C ASP A 207 -5.90 -3.06 -4.13
N TYR A 208 -5.31 -3.48 -3.00
CA TYR A 208 -5.05 -4.89 -2.69
C TYR A 208 -6.29 -5.78 -2.68
N ARG A 209 -7.49 -5.22 -2.43
CA ARG A 209 -8.73 -6.00 -2.49
C ARG A 209 -9.02 -6.46 -3.92
N LEU A 210 -8.79 -5.59 -4.89
CA LEU A 210 -8.99 -5.94 -6.30
C LEU A 210 -7.84 -6.76 -6.85
N VAL A 211 -6.60 -6.49 -6.43
CA VAL A 211 -5.45 -7.34 -6.76
C VAL A 211 -5.67 -8.77 -6.27
N LEU A 212 -6.15 -8.93 -5.03
CA LEU A 212 -6.49 -10.25 -4.48
C LEU A 212 -7.57 -10.95 -5.31
N LEU A 213 -8.65 -10.25 -5.65
CA LEU A 213 -9.73 -10.81 -6.47
C LEU A 213 -9.23 -11.34 -7.82
N GLU A 214 -8.35 -10.59 -8.48
CA GLU A 214 -7.75 -11.03 -9.75
C GLU A 214 -6.77 -12.20 -9.55
N ALA A 215 -5.98 -12.19 -8.47
CA ALA A 215 -5.05 -13.29 -8.16
C ALA A 215 -5.82 -14.59 -7.89
N GLU A 216 -6.92 -14.52 -7.14
CA GLU A 216 -7.81 -15.66 -6.86
C GLU A 216 -8.49 -16.21 -8.11
N ARG A 217 -8.74 -15.35 -9.11
CA ARG A 217 -9.36 -15.73 -10.38
C ARG A 217 -8.40 -16.49 -11.30
N ILE A 218 -7.12 -16.13 -11.30
CA ILE A 218 -6.16 -16.64 -12.29
C ILE A 218 -5.21 -17.71 -11.74
N GLY A 219 -5.05 -17.82 -10.42
CA GLY A 219 -4.11 -18.74 -9.78
C GLY A 219 -4.75 -19.75 -8.85
N ASP A 220 -4.07 -20.89 -8.69
CA ASP A 220 -4.39 -21.91 -7.70
C ASP A 220 -3.86 -21.54 -6.32
N ILE A 221 -2.70 -20.85 -6.29
CA ILE A 221 -1.96 -20.45 -5.08
C ILE A 221 -1.43 -19.05 -5.29
N ILE A 222 -1.56 -18.19 -4.28
CA ILE A 222 -1.02 -16.83 -4.28
C ILE A 222 0.36 -16.84 -3.63
N VAL A 223 1.33 -16.18 -4.27
CA VAL A 223 2.73 -16.09 -3.83
C VAL A 223 3.16 -14.64 -3.68
#